data_AF-A0A6A5GI60-F1
#
_entry.id   AF-A0A6A5GI60-F1
#
_cell.length_a   1.000
_cell.length_b   1.000
_cell.length_c   1.000
_cell.angle_alpha   90.00
_cell.angle_beta   90.00
_cell.angle_gamma   90.00
#
_symmetry.space_group_name_H-M   'P 1'
#
loop_
_entity.id
_entity.type
_entity.pdbx_description
1 polymer ?
#
loop_
_entity_poly.entity_id
_entity_poly.type
_entity_poly.pdbx_seq_one_letter_code
_entity_poly.pdbx_strand_id
1 'polypeptide(L)'
;MDRCWDSRTVYEITFDFSGDFYILVYNDCGGYDKHSFNAATDQTIYSFRRGKCNVVIYRSLEWKKDNQPQIKKQVESCVTGVVPNIYDYQGFPGTLMETRIYNTGFIGMIAKRHDVEVRYFTSDDTKYGPGWWTTVNVYDTEPMMNTGRQFVLIAGWE
;
A
#
# COMPACT_ATOMS: atom_id res chain seq x y z
N MET A 1 6.54 -20.69 -40.57
CA MET A 1 6.50 -19.26 -40.20
C MET A 1 5.46 -19.11 -39.11
N ASP A 2 5.96 -18.94 -37.89
CA ASP A 2 5.20 -18.86 -36.65
C ASP A 2 4.29 -17.63 -36.57
N ARG A 3 3.17 -17.78 -35.85
CA ARG A 3 2.95 -17.05 -34.60
C ARG A 3 1.75 -17.64 -33.84
N CYS A 4 2.08 -18.46 -32.84
CA CYS A 4 1.23 -18.69 -31.68
C CYS A 4 1.07 -17.38 -30.90
N TRP A 5 -0.17 -16.97 -30.64
CA TRP A 5 -0.54 -16.17 -29.48
C TRP A 5 -1.76 -16.83 -28.86
N ASP A 6 -1.48 -17.74 -27.94
CA ASP A 6 -2.48 -18.36 -27.07
C ASP A 6 -3.01 -17.30 -26.09
N SER A 7 -4.31 -17.39 -25.88
CA SER A 7 -5.19 -16.59 -25.05
C SER A 7 -4.62 -16.17 -23.68
N ARG A 8 -3.91 -15.04 -23.62
CA ARG A 8 -3.71 -14.31 -22.37
C ARG A 8 -4.91 -13.42 -22.17
N THR A 9 -5.68 -13.64 -21.11
CA THR A 9 -6.67 -12.66 -20.63
C THR A 9 -5.95 -11.36 -20.34
N VAL A 10 -6.01 -10.41 -21.29
CA VAL A 10 -5.61 -9.03 -21.05
C VAL A 10 -6.76 -8.41 -20.26
N TYR A 11 -6.50 -8.09 -19.00
CA TYR A 11 -7.41 -7.25 -18.24
C TYR A 11 -7.14 -5.81 -18.65
N GLU A 12 -7.94 -5.31 -19.59
CA GLU A 12 -8.03 -3.88 -19.84
C GLU A 12 -8.84 -3.27 -18.70
N ILE A 13 -8.19 -2.50 -17.83
CA ILE A 13 -8.88 -1.75 -16.79
C ILE A 13 -9.21 -0.37 -17.36
N THR A 14 -10.41 -0.25 -17.94
CA THR A 14 -10.94 1.03 -18.40
C THR A 14 -11.60 1.74 -17.21
N PHE A 15 -10.98 2.82 -16.72
CA PHE A 15 -11.60 3.70 -15.74
C PHE A 15 -12.24 4.88 -16.47
N ASP A 16 -13.53 5.12 -16.22
CA ASP A 16 -14.20 6.37 -16.57
C ASP A 16 -13.85 7.37 -15.45
N PHE A 17 -12.78 8.17 -15.65
CA PHE A 17 -12.01 8.75 -14.54
C PHE A 17 -12.67 9.97 -13.88
N SER A 18 -13.05 9.81 -12.61
CA SER A 18 -12.73 10.77 -11.55
C SER A 18 -11.87 10.09 -10.48
N GLY A 19 -10.86 10.79 -9.97
CA GLY A 19 -10.02 10.35 -8.86
C GLY A 19 -8.54 10.12 -9.19
N ASP A 20 -7.76 9.89 -8.13
CA ASP A 20 -6.32 9.68 -8.13
C ASP A 20 -5.99 8.29 -7.57
N PHE A 21 -4.94 7.64 -8.06
CA PHE A 21 -4.74 6.20 -7.86
C PHE A 21 -3.38 5.85 -7.28
N TYR A 22 -3.38 4.80 -6.45
CA TYR A 22 -2.24 3.94 -6.23
C TYR A 22 -2.42 2.60 -6.93
N ILE A 23 -1.34 2.10 -7.51
CA ILE A 23 -1.24 0.76 -8.10
C ILE A 23 -0.01 0.10 -7.46
N LEU A 24 -0.26 -0.90 -6.63
CA LEU A 24 0.77 -1.64 -5.90
C LEU A 24 0.95 -3.00 -6.58
N VAL A 25 2.18 -3.34 -6.92
CA VAL A 25 2.54 -4.61 -7.57
C VAL A 25 3.69 -5.24 -6.79
N TYR A 26 3.57 -6.51 -6.42
CA TYR A 26 4.61 -7.21 -5.65
C TYR A 26 4.54 -8.73 -5.87
N ASN A 27 5.62 -9.42 -5.53
CA ASN A 27 5.75 -10.86 -5.70
C ASN A 27 4.71 -11.65 -4.89
N ASP A 28 4.40 -12.87 -5.37
CA ASP A 28 3.52 -13.82 -4.69
C ASP A 28 3.88 -13.99 -3.21
N CYS A 29 2.87 -13.74 -2.38
CA CYS A 29 2.90 -13.97 -0.96
C CYS A 29 1.45 -14.05 -0.46
N GLY A 30 1.27 -14.72 0.67
CA GLY A 30 0.00 -14.72 1.39
C GLY A 30 0.25 -14.72 2.90
N GLY A 31 -0.78 -14.37 3.65
CA GLY A 31 -0.72 -14.26 5.10
C GLY A 31 -0.38 -12.85 5.57
N TYR A 32 -1.02 -12.47 6.66
CA TYR A 32 -0.93 -11.12 7.22
C TYR A 32 0.45 -10.78 7.80
N ASP A 33 1.34 -11.76 7.95
CA ASP A 33 2.75 -11.58 8.31
C ASP A 33 3.58 -10.90 7.19
N LYS A 34 3.09 -10.95 5.95
CA LYS A 34 3.78 -10.43 4.74
C LYS A 34 3.07 -9.23 4.14
N HIS A 35 1.75 -9.17 4.21
CA HIS A 35 0.99 -8.02 3.75
C HIS A 35 -0.31 -7.84 4.55
N SER A 36 -0.70 -6.61 4.84
CA SER A 36 -1.96 -6.33 5.53
C SER A 36 -2.52 -5.01 5.05
N PHE A 37 -3.84 -4.92 4.95
CA PHE A 37 -4.53 -3.74 4.41
C PHE A 37 -5.72 -3.39 5.28
N ASN A 38 -5.98 -2.10 5.44
CA ASN A 38 -7.28 -1.57 5.82
C ASN A 38 -7.68 -0.55 4.75
N ALA A 39 -8.84 -0.73 4.13
CA ALA A 39 -9.23 0.12 3.01
C ALA A 39 -10.74 0.21 2.81
N ALA A 40 -11.17 1.34 2.24
CA ALA A 40 -12.53 1.54 1.73
C ALA A 40 -12.82 0.54 0.59
N THR A 41 -13.88 -0.25 0.78
CA THR A 41 -14.20 -1.41 -0.06
C THR A 41 -14.63 -1.06 -1.48
N ASP A 42 -15.22 0.12 -1.67
CA ASP A 42 -15.68 0.66 -2.97
C ASP A 42 -14.61 1.47 -3.71
N GLN A 43 -13.47 1.68 -3.07
CA GLN A 43 -12.30 2.39 -3.61
C GLN A 43 -11.09 1.48 -3.84
N THR A 44 -11.18 0.18 -3.53
CA THR A 44 -10.03 -0.73 -3.57
C THR A 44 -10.32 -2.04 -4.31
N ILE A 45 -9.38 -2.44 -5.16
CA ILE A 45 -9.41 -3.72 -5.88
C ILE A 45 -8.17 -4.53 -5.49
N TYR A 46 -8.40 -5.83 -5.22
CA TYR A 46 -7.34 -6.78 -4.89
C TYR A 46 -7.29 -7.92 -5.90
N SER A 47 -6.09 -8.25 -6.36
CA SER A 47 -5.82 -9.46 -7.14
C SER A 47 -4.59 -10.15 -6.56
N PHE A 48 -4.83 -11.17 -5.74
CA PHE A 48 -3.75 -11.89 -5.06
C PHE A 48 -3.40 -13.21 -5.73
N ARG A 49 -2.10 -13.50 -5.76
CA ARG A 49 -1.50 -14.79 -6.15
C ARG A 49 -1.85 -15.24 -7.57
N ARG A 50 -2.24 -14.30 -8.44
CA ARG A 50 -2.52 -14.54 -9.85
C ARG A 50 -1.26 -14.32 -10.65
N GLY A 51 -0.85 -15.33 -11.43
CA GLY A 51 0.38 -15.24 -12.23
C GLY A 51 1.66 -15.05 -11.39
N LYS A 52 1.67 -15.53 -10.13
CA LYS A 52 2.75 -15.32 -9.15
C LYS A 52 2.99 -13.86 -8.73
N CYS A 53 1.94 -13.05 -8.84
CA CYS A 53 1.97 -11.64 -8.47
C CYS A 53 0.76 -11.31 -7.59
N ASN A 54 0.93 -10.28 -6.76
CA ASN A 54 -0.12 -9.59 -6.05
C ASN A 54 -0.26 -8.18 -6.61
N VAL A 55 -1.51 -7.75 -6.82
CA VAL A 55 -1.84 -6.38 -7.26
C VAL A 55 -2.89 -5.81 -6.32
N VAL A 56 -2.68 -4.56 -5.89
CA VAL A 56 -3.66 -3.79 -5.12
C VAL A 56 -3.81 -2.44 -5.79
N ILE A 57 -5.04 -2.04 -6.09
CA ILE A 57 -5.34 -0.72 -6.64
C ILE A 57 -6.22 0.00 -5.64
N TYR A 58 -5.83 1.22 -5.26
CA TYR A 58 -6.63 2.13 -4.46
C TYR A 58 -6.93 3.39 -5.27
N ARG A 59 -8.17 3.87 -5.18
CA ARG A 59 -8.64 5.13 -5.78
C ARG A 59 -9.06 6.11 -4.70
N SER A 60 -8.33 7.22 -4.57
CA SER A 60 -8.77 8.38 -3.80
C SER A 60 -9.73 9.23 -4.63
N LEU A 61 -10.84 9.65 -4.02
CA LEU A 61 -11.81 10.55 -4.64
C LEU A 61 -11.63 12.02 -4.23
N GLU A 62 -10.91 12.27 -3.13
CA GLU A 62 -10.80 13.59 -2.51
C GLU A 62 -9.36 14.11 -2.41
N TRP A 63 -8.43 13.47 -3.13
CA TRP A 63 -7.03 13.88 -3.11
C TRP A 63 -6.87 15.33 -3.55
N LYS A 64 -6.05 16.05 -2.77
CA LYS A 64 -5.59 17.41 -3.08
C LYS A 64 -4.14 17.51 -2.64
N LYS A 65 -3.28 18.08 -3.48
CA LYS A 65 -1.86 18.31 -3.16
C LYS A 65 -1.63 18.99 -1.80
N ASP A 66 -2.52 19.89 -1.37
CA ASP A 66 -2.42 20.61 -0.10
C ASP A 66 -2.48 19.69 1.13
N ASN A 67 -3.01 18.48 0.99
CA ASN A 67 -3.07 17.47 2.04
C ASN A 67 -1.73 16.73 2.24
N GLN A 68 -0.82 16.81 1.25
CA GLN A 68 0.44 16.06 1.25
C GLN A 68 1.32 16.30 2.48
N PRO A 69 1.52 17.53 2.99
CA PRO A 69 2.36 17.75 4.17
C PRO A 69 1.86 17.03 5.42
N GLN A 70 0.54 16.93 5.60
CA GLN A 70 -0.06 16.25 6.74
C GLN A 70 0.19 14.74 6.68
N ILE A 71 -0.24 14.10 5.59
CA ILE A 71 -0.13 12.64 5.45
C ILE A 71 1.34 12.18 5.40
N LYS A 72 2.23 12.99 4.78
CA LYS A 72 3.68 12.76 4.85
C LYS A 72 4.16 12.68 6.30
N LYS A 73 3.85 13.69 7.12
CA LYS A 73 4.28 13.74 8.52
C LYS A 73 3.76 12.54 9.31
N GLN A 74 2.51 12.15 9.11
CA GLN A 74 1.91 11.00 9.78
C GLN A 74 2.61 9.69 9.41
N VAL A 75 2.80 9.43 8.11
CA VAL A 75 3.46 8.22 7.61
C VAL A 75 4.93 8.18 8.03
N GLU A 76 5.65 9.29 7.94
CA GLU A 76 7.06 9.39 8.36
C GLU A 76 7.22 9.18 9.88
N SER A 77 6.21 9.53 10.69
CA SER A 77 6.22 9.24 12.13
C SER A 77 6.20 7.73 12.46
N CYS A 78 5.89 6.88 11.47
CA CYS A 78 5.85 5.42 11.63
C CYS A 78 7.16 4.71 11.27
N VAL A 79 8.20 5.43 10.83
CA VAL A 79 9.47 4.85 10.37
C VAL A 79 10.22 4.06 11.46
N THR A 80 10.10 4.50 12.72
CA THR A 80 10.86 3.96 13.86
C THR A 80 9.95 3.73 15.06
N GLY A 81 10.05 2.56 15.68
CA GLY A 81 9.41 2.25 16.98
C GLY A 81 7.88 2.09 16.95
N VAL A 82 7.25 2.10 15.77
CA VAL A 82 5.78 2.01 15.65
C VAL A 82 5.30 0.61 15.26
N VAL A 83 6.00 -0.07 14.36
CA VAL A 83 5.59 -1.39 13.88
C VAL A 83 6.22 -2.47 14.77
N PRO A 84 5.44 -3.19 15.59
CA PRO A 84 5.98 -4.22 16.48
C PRO A 84 6.29 -5.50 15.71
N ASN A 85 7.22 -6.32 16.22
CA ASN A 85 7.55 -7.63 15.70
C ASN A 85 6.52 -8.65 16.15
N ILE A 86 5.45 -8.81 15.36
CA ILE A 86 4.37 -9.75 15.64
C ILE A 86 4.25 -10.77 14.51
N TYR A 87 3.58 -11.88 14.82
CA TYR A 87 3.35 -12.98 13.87
C TYR A 87 2.29 -12.65 12.83
N ASP A 88 1.36 -11.74 13.15
CA ASP A 88 0.19 -11.45 12.34
C ASP A 88 -0.14 -9.96 12.43
N TYR A 89 -0.21 -9.26 11.30
CA TYR A 89 -0.59 -7.83 11.22
C TYR A 89 -2.05 -7.62 10.79
N GLN A 90 -2.92 -8.63 10.89
CA GLN A 90 -4.35 -8.47 10.62
C GLN A 90 -4.91 -7.35 11.51
N GLY A 91 -5.61 -6.39 10.91
CA GLY A 91 -6.18 -5.23 11.61
C GLY A 91 -5.17 -4.14 12.02
N PHE A 92 -3.86 -4.40 12.00
CA PHE A 92 -2.85 -3.39 12.37
C PHE A 92 -2.88 -2.14 11.48
N PRO A 93 -3.08 -2.22 10.14
CA PRO A 93 -3.33 -1.03 9.33
C PRO A 93 -4.54 -0.21 9.77
N GLY A 94 -5.60 -0.86 10.29
CA GLY A 94 -6.75 -0.17 10.89
C GLY A 94 -6.36 0.59 12.16
N THR A 95 -5.55 -0.02 13.02
CA THR A 95 -4.98 0.67 14.19
C THR A 95 -4.14 1.88 13.79
N LEU A 96 -3.33 1.79 12.73
CA LEU A 96 -2.58 2.94 12.22
C LEU A 96 -3.50 4.06 11.73
N MET A 97 -4.59 3.69 11.05
CA MET A 97 -5.59 4.64 10.54
C MET A 97 -6.26 5.42 11.68
N GLU A 98 -6.61 4.72 12.77
CA GLU A 98 -7.28 5.30 13.93
C GLU A 98 -6.36 6.14 14.82
N THR A 99 -5.07 5.78 14.92
CA THR A 99 -4.18 6.32 15.96
C THR A 99 -3.07 7.23 15.46
N ARG A 100 -2.68 7.14 14.17
CA ARG A 100 -1.47 7.82 13.66
C ARG A 100 -1.66 8.47 12.29
N ILE A 101 -2.39 7.83 11.39
CA ILE A 101 -2.50 8.21 9.98
C ILE A 101 -3.98 8.43 9.62
N TYR A 102 -4.51 9.56 10.10
CA TYR A 102 -5.91 9.95 9.92
C TYR A 102 -6.19 10.60 8.56
N ASN A 103 -7.47 10.65 8.17
CA ASN A 103 -7.97 11.10 6.86
C ASN A 103 -7.45 10.22 5.71
N THR A 104 -7.55 8.91 5.91
CA THR A 104 -7.13 7.93 4.92
C THR A 104 -8.22 6.90 4.70
N GLY A 105 -8.45 6.56 3.45
CA GLY A 105 -9.30 5.46 3.02
C GLY A 105 -8.51 4.21 2.68
N PHE A 106 -7.18 4.27 2.81
CA PHE A 106 -6.30 3.16 2.55
C PHE A 106 -5.04 3.23 3.40
N ILE A 107 -4.75 2.16 4.13
CA ILE A 107 -3.43 1.86 4.67
C ILE A 107 -3.03 0.45 4.25
N GLY A 108 -1.91 0.35 3.56
CA GLY A 108 -1.30 -0.90 3.15
C GLY A 108 0.08 -1.07 3.76
N MET A 109 0.35 -2.26 4.28
CA MET A 109 1.67 -2.68 4.71
C MET A 109 2.07 -3.89 3.88
N ILE A 110 3.19 -3.81 3.15
CA ILE A 110 3.69 -4.92 2.34
C ILE A 110 5.17 -5.13 2.68
N ALA A 111 5.55 -6.35 3.07
CA ALA A 111 6.91 -6.65 3.49
C ALA A 111 7.87 -6.41 2.32
N LYS A 112 8.87 -5.56 2.55
CA LYS A 112 9.75 -5.01 1.50
C LYS A 112 10.49 -6.09 0.70
N ARG A 113 10.77 -7.23 1.32
CA ARG A 113 11.41 -8.39 0.68
C ARG A 113 10.61 -9.02 -0.47
N HIS A 114 9.36 -8.61 -0.69
CA HIS A 114 8.51 -9.08 -1.79
C HIS A 114 8.55 -8.18 -3.02
N ASP A 115 9.59 -7.35 -3.18
CA ASP A 115 9.82 -6.54 -4.38
C ASP A 115 8.64 -5.62 -4.72
N VAL A 116 8.36 -4.70 -3.80
CA VAL A 116 7.16 -3.86 -3.84
C VAL A 116 7.38 -2.67 -4.76
N GLU A 117 6.60 -2.60 -5.83
CA GLU A 117 6.52 -1.47 -6.72
C GLU A 117 5.25 -0.65 -6.42
N VAL A 118 5.44 0.61 -6.07
CA VAL A 118 4.36 1.59 -5.91
C VAL A 118 4.33 2.46 -7.17
N ARG A 119 3.23 2.38 -7.91
CA ARG A 119 2.90 3.26 -9.03
C ARG A 119 1.70 4.12 -8.65
N TYR A 120 1.58 5.25 -9.29
CA TYR A 120 0.48 6.18 -9.04
C TYR A 120 0.05 6.85 -10.34
N PHE A 121 -1.19 7.31 -10.35
CA PHE A 121 -1.74 8.15 -11.40
C PHE A 121 -2.51 9.27 -10.73
N THR A 122 -2.08 10.51 -10.94
CA THR A 122 -2.66 11.67 -10.25
C THR A 122 -2.94 12.81 -11.22
N SER A 123 -3.98 13.57 -10.92
CA SER A 123 -4.33 14.84 -11.55
C SER A 123 -3.36 15.96 -11.16
N ASP A 124 -2.87 15.94 -9.92
CA ASP A 124 -1.83 16.82 -9.41
C ASP A 124 -0.44 16.20 -9.62
N ASP A 125 0.57 16.95 -10.07
CA ASP A 125 1.98 16.46 -10.22
C ASP A 125 2.65 16.22 -8.86
N THR A 126 2.19 15.21 -8.13
CA THR A 126 2.75 14.75 -6.85
C THR A 126 3.47 13.42 -7.06
N LYS A 127 4.80 13.44 -6.91
CA LYS A 127 5.67 12.26 -7.11
C LYS A 127 5.40 11.06 -6.19
N TYR A 128 4.44 11.18 -5.28
CA TYR A 128 4.11 10.18 -4.28
C TYR A 128 2.69 9.64 -4.44
N GLY A 129 1.91 10.09 -5.42
CA GLY A 129 0.53 9.66 -5.58
C GLY A 129 -0.47 10.38 -4.67
N PRO A 130 -1.69 9.83 -4.51
CA PRO A 130 -2.74 10.40 -3.65
C PRO A 130 -2.52 10.12 -2.17
N GLY A 131 -1.35 10.53 -1.64
CA GLY A 131 -1.01 10.38 -0.25
C GLY A 131 0.49 10.36 0.00
N TRP A 132 0.96 9.37 0.77
CA TRP A 132 2.39 9.15 1.02
C TRP A 132 2.72 7.68 1.24
N TRP A 133 3.94 7.29 0.91
CA TRP A 133 4.46 5.96 1.23
C TRP A 133 5.96 6.01 1.56
N THR A 134 6.40 5.10 2.42
CA THR A 134 7.81 4.98 2.82
C THR A 134 8.14 3.58 3.31
N THR A 135 9.42 3.31 3.58
CA THR A 135 9.83 2.10 4.29
C THR A 135 9.83 2.33 5.80
N VAL A 136 9.18 1.43 6.54
CA VAL A 136 9.14 1.42 8.01
C VAL A 136 9.84 0.19 8.57
N ASN A 137 10.46 0.34 9.73
CA ASN A 137 11.22 -0.74 10.39
C ASN A 137 10.37 -1.44 11.46
N VAL A 138 10.57 -2.74 11.60
CA VAL A 138 9.91 -3.57 12.61
C VAL A 138 10.79 -3.71 13.84
N TYR A 139 10.21 -3.51 15.02
CA TYR A 139 10.91 -3.54 16.30
C TYR A 139 10.36 -4.62 17.23
N ASP A 140 11.24 -5.32 17.95
CA ASP A 140 10.84 -6.11 19.11
C ASP A 140 10.26 -5.18 20.19
N THR A 141 9.24 -5.64 20.91
CA THR A 141 8.58 -4.83 21.94
C THR A 141 9.42 -4.74 23.22
N GLU A 142 10.11 -5.83 23.57
CA GLU A 142 11.02 -5.90 24.70
C GLU A 142 12.16 -6.88 24.41
N PRO A 143 13.40 -6.41 24.23
CA PRO A 143 13.87 -5.02 24.18
C PRO A 143 13.48 -4.30 22.86
N MET A 144 13.43 -2.96 22.86
CA MET A 144 13.09 -2.12 21.69
C MET A 144 14.21 -2.14 20.62
N MET A 145 14.41 -3.29 19.99
CA MET A 145 15.47 -3.55 19.02
C MET A 145 14.91 -3.65 17.60
N ASN A 146 15.61 -3.06 16.65
CA ASN A 146 15.28 -3.20 15.23
C ASN A 146 15.57 -4.64 14.79
N THR A 147 14.58 -5.31 14.22
CA THR A 147 14.67 -6.72 13.80
C THR A 147 15.29 -6.90 12.41
N GLY A 148 15.55 -5.82 11.68
CA GLY A 148 15.93 -5.83 10.27
C GLY A 148 14.76 -6.12 9.31
N ARG A 149 13.58 -6.54 9.81
CA ARG A 149 12.37 -6.65 8.99
C ARG A 149 11.85 -5.26 8.63
N GLN A 150 11.38 -5.11 7.41
CA GLN A 150 10.86 -3.84 6.88
C GLN A 150 9.55 -4.05 6.12
N PHE A 151 8.65 -3.08 6.22
CA PHE A 151 7.46 -2.96 5.40
C PHE A 151 7.54 -1.68 4.55
N VAL A 152 7.04 -1.74 3.32
CA VAL A 152 6.56 -0.54 2.63
C VAL A 152 5.19 -0.23 3.22
N LEU A 153 5.08 0.94 3.86
CA LEU A 153 3.85 1.48 4.40
C LEU A 153 3.32 2.51 3.40
N ILE A 154 2.09 2.31 2.94
CA ILE A 154 1.41 3.15 1.95
C ILE A 154 0.14 3.68 2.60
N ALA A 155 -0.08 4.98 2.52
CA ALA A 155 -1.31 5.63 2.96
C ALA A 155 -1.94 6.43 1.82
N GLY A 156 -3.20 6.15 1.55
CA GLY A 156 -4.02 6.83 0.55
C GLY A 156 -5.05 7.74 1.20
N TRP A 157 -5.12 8.98 0.75
CA TRP A 157 -6.02 9.99 1.29
C TRP A 157 -7.49 9.65 1.00
N GLU A 158 -8.37 10.00 1.94
CA GLU A 158 -9.82 10.05 1.78
C GLU A 158 -10.36 11.37 2.34
#